data_AF-A0A8R7UKB3-F1
#
_entry.id   AF-A0A8R7UKB3-F1
#
_cell.length_a   1.000
_cell.length_b   1.000
_cell.length_c   1.000
_cell.angle_alpha   90.00
_cell.angle_beta   90.00
_cell.angle_gamma   90.00
#
_symmetry.space_group_name_H-M   'P 1'
#
loop_
_entity.id
_entity.type
_entity.pdbx_description
1 polymer ?
#
loop_
_entity_poly.entity_id
_entity_poly.type
_entity_poly.pdbx_seq_one_letter_code
_entity_poly.pdbx_strand_id
1 'polypeptide(L)'
;MAAIKIKLAVDRSRNRVVFADAGSDFVDVLLSFLTLPLSALQSGAPGVPSPGCLSNLCGSVDRLRDSGLLKVEACHGMLLTPAHNDEFQY
;
A
#
# COMPACT_ATOMS: atom_id res chain seq x y z
N MET A 1 6.45 22.24 -0.40
CA MET A 1 6.38 20.76 -0.37
C MET A 1 7.68 20.24 -0.95
N ALA A 2 8.44 19.43 -0.21
CA ALA A 2 9.65 18.80 -0.75
C ALA A 2 9.24 17.68 -1.72
N ALA A 3 9.97 17.51 -2.82
CA ALA A 3 9.71 16.46 -3.80
C ALA A 3 10.45 15.17 -3.42
N ILE A 4 9.73 14.05 -3.37
CA ILE A 4 10.32 12.71 -3.19
C ILE A 4 10.94 12.28 -4.52
N LYS A 5 12.21 11.87 -4.49
CA LYS A 5 12.94 11.42 -5.69
C LYS A 5 13.08 9.90 -5.69
N ILE A 6 12.64 9.28 -6.77
CA ILE A 6 12.73 7.83 -6.98
C ILE A 6 13.42 7.60 -8.33
N LYS A 7 14.44 6.74 -8.37
CA LYS A 7 15.08 6.30 -9.61
C LYS A 7 14.54 4.93 -9.98
N LEU A 8 14.04 4.80 -11.20
CA LEU A 8 13.47 3.55 -11.69
C LEU A 8 14.41 2.93 -12.73
N ALA A 9 14.75 1.66 -12.52
CA ALA A 9 15.27 0.82 -13.59
C ALA A 9 14.08 0.19 -14.32
N VAL A 10 13.94 0.47 -15.61
CA VAL A 10 12.79 0.06 -16.43
C VAL A 10 13.27 -0.79 -17.59
N ASP A 11 12.72 -2.00 -17.71
CA ASP A 11 12.80 -2.79 -18.94
C ASP A 11 11.77 -2.24 -19.93
N ARG A 12 12.23 -1.40 -20.86
CA ARG A 12 11.37 -0.79 -21.88
C ARG A 12 10.84 -1.80 -22.88
N SER A 13 11.56 -2.90 -23.13
CA SER A 13 11.13 -3.93 -24.09
C SER A 13 9.89 -4.67 -23.58
N ARG A 14 9.81 -4.90 -22.26
CA ARG A 14 8.69 -5.56 -21.58
C ARG A 14 7.72 -4.59 -20.90
N ASN A 15 7.95 -3.29 -21.04
CA ASN A 15 7.19 -2.22 -20.40
C ASN A 15 6.98 -2.45 -18.89
N ARG A 16 8.06 -2.75 -18.15
CA ARG A 16 8.00 -3.08 -16.71
C ARG A 16 9.12 -2.43 -15.91
N VAL A 17 8.79 -1.98 -14.71
CA VAL A 17 9.78 -1.58 -13.69
C VAL A 17 10.43 -2.82 -13.09
N VAL A 18 11.75 -2.92 -13.17
CA VAL A 18 12.52 -4.05 -12.61
C VAL A 18 13.04 -3.75 -11.22
N PHE A 19 13.35 -2.48 -10.93
CA PHE A 19 13.88 -2.05 -9.65
C PHE A 19 13.62 -0.55 -9.42
N ALA A 20 13.48 -0.15 -8.16
CA ALA A 20 13.34 1.24 -7.74
C ALA A 20 14.35 1.54 -6.62
N ASP A 21 15.22 2.53 -6.84
CA ASP A 21 16.10 3.12 -5.83
C ASP A 21 15.41 4.37 -5.26
N ALA A 22 15.16 4.37 -3.96
CA ALA A 22 14.40 5.40 -3.26
C ALA A 22 15.03 5.72 -1.90
N GLY A 23 14.92 6.99 -1.50
CA GLY A 23 15.35 7.43 -0.17
C GLY A 23 14.39 6.98 0.94
N SER A 24 14.82 7.21 2.19
CA SER A 24 14.01 6.89 3.38
C SER A 24 12.68 7.64 3.38
N ASP A 25 12.65 8.86 2.85
CA ASP A 25 11.44 9.68 2.70
C ASP A 25 10.32 8.96 1.94
N PHE A 26 10.64 8.23 0.88
CA PHE A 26 9.68 7.40 0.16
C PHE A 26 9.26 6.17 0.97
N VAL A 27 10.24 5.49 1.56
CA VAL A 27 10.00 4.24 2.31
C VAL A 27 9.15 4.52 3.53
N ASP A 28 9.40 5.60 4.26
CA ASP A 28 8.64 6.02 5.44
C ASP A 28 7.17 6.29 5.07
N VAL A 29 6.93 6.98 3.95
CA VAL A 29 5.57 7.21 3.44
C VAL A 29 4.90 5.88 3.06
N LEU A 30 5.58 5.00 2.33
CA LEU A 30 5.04 3.70 1.95
C LEU A 30 4.70 2.85 3.17
N LEU A 31 5.61 2.77 4.14
CA LEU A 31 5.41 2.03 5.38
C LEU A 31 4.32 2.66 6.25
N SER A 32 4.16 3.98 6.26
CA SER A 32 3.07 4.64 7.00
C SER A 32 1.70 4.17 6.52
N PHE A 33 1.50 3.98 5.21
CA PHE A 33 0.29 3.36 4.69
C PHE A 33 0.12 1.93 5.19
N LEU A 34 1.22 1.17 5.29
CA LEU A 34 1.19 -0.19 5.82
C LEU A 34 1.02 -0.28 7.35
N THR A 35 1.05 0.83 8.07
CA THR A 35 0.68 0.86 9.49
C THR A 35 -0.79 1.13 9.73
N LEU A 36 -1.51 1.58 8.69
CA LEU A 36 -2.94 1.83 8.73
C LEU A 36 -3.68 0.61 8.17
N PRO A 37 -4.90 0.34 8.65
CA PRO A 37 -5.79 -0.60 7.97
C PRO A 37 -6.11 -0.03 6.58
N LEU A 38 -5.46 -0.54 5.55
CA LEU A 38 -5.64 -0.11 4.17
C LEU A 38 -7.08 -0.32 3.68
N SER A 39 -7.82 -1.24 4.30
CA SER A 39 -9.26 -1.41 4.07
C SER A 39 -10.08 -0.18 4.47
N ALA A 40 -9.67 0.57 5.50
CA ALA A 40 -10.29 1.83 5.87
C ALA A 40 -10.02 2.94 4.83
N LEU A 41 -8.88 2.87 4.14
CA LEU A 41 -8.53 3.80 3.06
C LEU A 41 -9.25 3.46 1.74
N GLN A 42 -9.66 2.19 1.56
CA GLN A 42 -10.52 1.78 0.46
C GLN A 42 -11.99 2.13 0.70
N SER A 43 -12.44 2.13 1.96
CA SER A 43 -13.81 2.51 2.34
C SER A 43 -13.99 4.03 2.35
N GLY A 44 -13.89 4.65 1.19
CA GLY A 44 -14.78 5.78 0.93
C GLY A 44 -16.23 5.29 0.98
N ALA A 45 -17.18 6.20 1.20
CA ALA A 45 -18.61 5.89 1.24
C ALA A 45 -19.03 4.95 0.07
N PRO A 46 -20.04 4.08 0.26
CA PRO A 46 -20.48 3.13 -0.75
C PRO A 46 -20.68 3.83 -2.11
N GLY A 47 -19.93 3.41 -3.14
CA GLY A 47 -19.98 4.00 -4.48
C GLY A 47 -18.89 5.04 -4.79
N VAL A 48 -18.02 5.40 -3.83
CA VAL A 48 -16.84 6.23 -4.08
C VAL A 48 -15.68 5.33 -4.55
N PRO A 49 -15.11 5.57 -5.74
CA PRO A 49 -13.96 4.80 -6.21
C PRO A 49 -12.76 5.04 -5.28
N SER A 50 -12.07 3.96 -4.92
CA SER A 50 -10.82 4.01 -4.15
C SER A 50 -9.88 5.08 -4.73
N PRO A 51 -9.28 5.96 -3.91
CA PRO A 51 -8.39 6.99 -4.42
C PRO A 51 -7.17 6.37 -5.12
N GLY A 52 -6.97 6.74 -6.39
CA GLY A 52 -5.75 6.46 -7.15
C GLY A 52 -5.34 4.99 -7.17
N CYS A 53 -4.15 4.69 -6.64
CA CYS A 53 -3.55 3.36 -6.66
C CYS A 53 -3.69 2.57 -5.35
N LEU A 54 -4.49 3.05 -4.39
CA LEU A 54 -4.65 2.37 -3.09
C LEU A 54 -5.29 0.99 -3.24
N SER A 55 -6.20 0.80 -4.21
CA SER A 55 -6.73 -0.52 -4.55
C SER A 55 -5.63 -1.49 -5.01
N ASN A 56 -4.68 -1.02 -5.81
CA ASN A 56 -3.52 -1.79 -6.25
C ASN A 56 -2.59 -2.10 -5.07
N LEU A 57 -2.45 -1.20 -4.10
CA LEU A 57 -1.62 -1.41 -2.92
C LEU A 57 -2.21 -2.52 -2.03
N CYS A 58 -3.52 -2.50 -1.74
CA CYS A 58 -4.17 -3.58 -0.98
C CYS A 58 -4.04 -4.93 -1.69
N GLY A 59 -4.32 -4.98 -2.99
CA GLY A 59 -4.14 -6.21 -3.76
C GLY A 59 -2.68 -6.70 -3.78
N SER A 60 -1.72 -5.78 -3.69
CA SER A 60 -0.30 -6.14 -3.56
C SER A 60 0.05 -6.70 -2.19
N VAL A 61 -0.56 -6.19 -1.12
CA VAL A 61 -0.41 -6.74 0.25
C VAL A 61 -0.92 -8.18 0.32
N ASP A 62 -2.08 -8.46 -0.27
CA ASP A 62 -2.61 -9.83 -0.35
C ASP A 62 -1.66 -10.78 -1.07
N ARG A 63 -1.11 -10.35 -2.22
CA ARG A 63 -0.12 -11.14 -2.96
C ARG A 63 1.18 -11.33 -2.18
N LEU A 64 1.56 -10.35 -1.36
CA LEU A 64 2.77 -10.43 -0.53
C LEU A 64 2.60 -11.44 0.61
N ARG A 65 1.39 -11.53 1.21
CA ARG A 65 1.00 -12.61 2.12
C ARG A 65 1.13 -13.96 1.43
N ASP A 66 0.50 -14.11 0.26
CA ASP A 66 0.48 -15.39 -0.46
C ASP A 66 1.89 -15.86 -0.85
N SER A 67 2.83 -14.92 -1.04
CA SER A 67 4.24 -15.19 -1.33
C SER A 67 5.11 -15.51 -0.10
N GLY A 68 4.57 -15.42 1.12
CA GLY A 68 5.30 -15.64 2.38
C GLY A 68 6.31 -14.54 2.73
N LEU A 69 6.29 -13.41 2.00
CA LEU A 69 7.17 -12.26 2.24
C LEU A 69 6.65 -11.36 3.36
N LEU A 70 5.35 -11.42 3.69
CA LEU A 70 4.80 -10.91 4.94
C LEU A 70 4.79 -12.03 5.97
N LYS A 71 5.83 -12.08 6.80
CA LYS A 71 6.05 -13.16 7.77
C LYS A 71 5.15 -13.14 9.01
N VAL A 72 4.35 -12.09 9.18
CA VAL A 72 3.54 -11.89 10.38
C VAL A 72 2.07 -11.87 9.98
N GLU A 73 1.35 -12.95 10.28
CA GLU A 73 -0.11 -13.05 10.09
C GLU A 73 -0.84 -11.87 10.75
N ALA A 74 -0.35 -11.39 11.91
CA ALA A 74 -0.87 -10.20 12.57
C ALA A 74 -0.75 -8.92 11.74
N CYS A 75 0.31 -8.76 10.93
CA CYS A 75 0.46 -7.62 10.03
C CYS A 75 -0.58 -7.65 8.90
N HIS A 76 -0.94 -8.85 8.40
CA HIS A 76 -1.99 -8.96 7.38
C HIS A 76 -3.37 -8.63 7.96
N GLY A 77 -3.70 -9.19 9.13
CA GLY A 77 -4.95 -8.88 9.83
C GLY A 77 -5.12 -7.38 10.12
N MET A 78 -4.05 -6.71 10.58
CA MET A 78 -4.05 -5.26 10.83
C MET A 78 -4.15 -4.41 9.56
N LEU A 79 -3.59 -4.87 8.43
CA LEU A 79 -3.65 -4.16 7.15
C LEU A 79 -5.03 -4.24 6.49
N LEU A 80 -5.76 -5.33 6.69
CA LEU A 80 -7.07 -5.55 6.06
C LEU A 80 -8.26 -5.32 6.98
N THR A 81 -8.07 -5.30 8.29
CA THR A 81 -9.16 -5.16 9.25
C THR A 81 -8.88 -3.93 10.12
N PRO A 82 -9.78 -2.95 10.16
CA PRO A 82 -9.68 -1.87 11.12
C PRO A 82 -9.68 -2.46 12.54
N ALA A 83 -8.75 -2.03 13.39
CA ALA A 83 -8.70 -2.50 14.78
C ALA A 83 -9.95 -2.09 15.57
N HIS A 84 -10.59 -0.98 15.17
CA HIS A 84 -11.86 -0.51 15.70
C HIS A 84 -12.75 -0.04 14.54
N ASN A 85 -13.99 -0.55 14.48
CA ASN A 85 -14.98 -0.19 13.46
C ASN A 85 -15.47 1.27 13.57
N ASP A 86 -15.16 1.96 14.67
CA ASP A 86 -15.63 3.30 14.98
C ASP A 86 -14.74 4.43 14.42
N GLU A 87 -13.54 4.14 13.90
CA GLU A 87 -12.57 5.19 13.50
C GLU A 87 -12.85 5.85 12.15
N PHE A 88 -13.74 5.29 11.32
CA PHE A 88 -14.03 5.79 9.97
C PHE A 88 -15.53 5.94 9.68
N GLN A 89 -16.40 5.87 10.70
CA GLN A 89 -17.79 6.28 10.57
C GLN A 89 -17.89 7.82 10.67
N TYR A 90 -17.88 8.48 9.52
CA TYR A 90 -18.39 9.84 9.34
C TYR A 90 -19.44 9.85 8.22
#